data_AF-A0A6J7RS05-F1
#
_entry.id   AF-A0A6J7RS05-F1
#
_cell.length_a   1.000
_cell.length_b   1.000
_cell.length_c   1.000
_cell.angle_alpha   90.00
_cell.angle_beta   90.00
_cell.angle_gamma   90.00
#
_symmetry.space_group_name_H-M   'P 1'
#
loop_
_entity.id
_entity.type
_entity.pdbx_description
1 polymer ?
#
loop_
_entity_poly.entity_id
_entity_poly.type
_entity_poly.pdbx_seq_one_letter_code
_entity_poly.pdbx_strand_id
1 'polypeptide(L)'
;MNLSIYERRRLTVLAVVSTIIVLLVVTLGGNSSSQDTASPSSIAATTTSTPLENSDAVGPLAEDASKPVNLDGPLSLQPNGQSRIAYPGPGEMKRINAKASYRTFPSYNSTICYSAAAPLGAELTVINLNNGKSVKCDNVFAILLPAGVDIVLHSPLFLRIANLVDAPLPVTVSW
;
A
#
# COMPACT_ATOMS: atom_id res chain seq x y z
N MET A 1 -9.42 39.73 -39.58
CA MET A 1 -8.41 38.74 -39.14
C MET A 1 -8.66 37.41 -39.86
N ASN A 2 -7.70 36.88 -40.62
CA ASN A 2 -7.83 35.57 -41.27
C ASN A 2 -7.30 34.48 -40.32
N LEU A 3 -8.20 33.76 -39.67
CA LEU A 3 -7.87 32.59 -38.85
C LEU A 3 -7.34 31.46 -39.73
N SER A 4 -6.18 30.92 -39.37
CA SER A 4 -5.57 29.74 -40.00
C SER A 4 -6.54 28.55 -39.98
N ILE A 5 -6.45 27.67 -40.97
CA ILE A 5 -7.26 26.44 -41.08
C ILE A 5 -7.13 25.59 -39.80
N TYR A 6 -5.93 25.55 -39.22
CA TYR A 6 -5.66 24.84 -37.97
C TYR A 6 -6.46 25.42 -36.78
N GLU A 7 -6.55 26.73 -36.70
CA GLU A 7 -7.21 27.45 -35.62
C GLU A 7 -8.74 27.34 -35.74
N ARG A 8 -9.27 27.36 -36.96
CA ARG A 8 -10.68 27.06 -37.22
C ARG A 8 -11.05 25.64 -36.82
N ARG A 9 -10.23 24.64 -37.18
CA ARG A 9 -10.47 23.23 -36.78
C ARG A 9 -10.41 23.04 -35.27
N ARG A 10 -9.48 23.72 -34.58
CA ARG A 10 -9.37 23.68 -33.12
C ARG A 10 -10.59 24.32 -32.44
N LEU A 11 -11.06 25.46 -32.93
CA LEU A 11 -12.25 26.13 -32.40
C LEU A 11 -13.52 25.31 -32.62
N THR A 12 -13.68 24.66 -33.78
CA THR A 12 -14.83 23.78 -34.03
C THR A 12 -14.84 22.56 -33.12
N VAL A 13 -13.67 21.95 -32.84
CA VAL A 13 -13.57 20.80 -31.94
C VAL A 13 -13.90 21.20 -30.51
N LEU A 14 -13.39 22.33 -30.04
CA LEU A 14 -13.68 22.82 -28.69
C LEU A 14 -15.17 23.15 -28.50
N ALA A 15 -15.81 23.75 -29.51
CA ALA A 15 -17.24 24.06 -29.46
C ALA A 15 -18.10 22.78 -29.35
N VAL A 16 -17.80 21.76 -30.16
CA VAL A 16 -18.54 20.49 -30.13
C VAL A 16 -18.33 19.72 -28.82
N VAL A 17 -17.10 19.69 -28.29
CA VAL A 17 -16.84 19.03 -27.00
C VAL A 17 -17.56 19.76 -25.86
N SER A 18 -17.57 21.10 -25.88
CA SER A 18 -18.25 21.90 -24.87
C SER A 18 -19.77 21.68 -24.89
N THR A 19 -20.40 21.58 -26.06
CA THR A 19 -21.85 21.34 -26.14
C THR A 19 -22.23 19.94 -25.64
N ILE A 20 -21.41 18.92 -25.93
CA ILE A 20 -21.62 17.56 -25.43
C ILE A 20 -21.55 17.52 -23.90
N ILE A 21 -20.55 18.18 -23.29
CA ILE A 21 -20.39 18.21 -21.84
C ILE A 21 -21.57 18.90 -21.15
N VAL A 22 -22.03 20.04 -21.68
CA VAL A 22 -23.19 20.75 -21.14
C VAL A 22 -24.46 19.89 -21.22
N LEU A 23 -24.67 19.20 -22.34
CA LEU A 23 -25.81 18.30 -22.50
C LEU A 23 -25.77 17.12 -21.51
N LEU A 24 -24.58 16.60 -21.23
CA LEU A 24 -24.37 15.47 -20.31
C LEU A 24 -24.59 15.89 -18.85
N VAL A 25 -24.16 17.10 -18.47
CA VAL A 25 -24.39 17.64 -17.12
C VAL A 25 -25.86 17.97 -16.89
N VAL A 26 -26.55 18.54 -17.89
CA VAL A 26 -27.98 18.87 -17.77
C VAL A 26 -28.87 17.62 -17.69
N THR A 27 -28.49 16.53 -18.37
CA THR A 27 -29.27 15.29 -18.37
C THR A 27 -29.01 14.38 -17.17
N LEU A 28 -27.81 14.43 -16.56
CA LEU A 28 -27.47 13.63 -15.37
C LEU A 28 -27.64 14.40 -14.04
N GLY A 29 -27.67 15.73 -14.03
CA GLY A 29 -27.76 16.55 -12.82
C GLY A 29 -29.17 16.71 -12.23
N GLY A 30 -30.19 16.08 -12.82
CA GLY A 30 -31.60 16.28 -12.47
C GLY A 30 -32.17 15.36 -11.38
N ASN A 31 -31.39 14.91 -10.39
CA ASN A 31 -31.93 14.14 -9.27
C ASN A 31 -31.26 14.53 -7.94
N SER A 32 -31.79 15.59 -7.34
CA SER A 32 -31.51 15.96 -5.95
C SER A 32 -32.28 15.03 -5.00
N SER A 33 -31.57 14.15 -4.30
CA SER A 33 -32.05 13.57 -3.04
C SER A 33 -30.93 13.64 -1.99
N SER A 34 -31.30 14.22 -0.85
CA SER A 34 -30.49 14.54 0.31
C SER A 34 -30.15 13.32 1.19
N GLN A 35 -29.26 13.56 2.17
CA GLN A 35 -29.00 12.80 3.41
C GLN A 35 -28.18 11.50 3.30
N ASP A 36 -27.28 11.14 4.22
CA ASP A 36 -26.95 11.71 5.53
C ASP A 36 -25.54 11.32 5.99
N THR A 37 -25.03 12.08 6.95
CA THR A 37 -23.74 11.93 7.62
C THR A 37 -23.82 10.90 8.77
N ALA A 38 -22.86 9.98 8.89
CA ALA A 38 -22.60 9.28 10.16
C ALA A 38 -21.16 8.73 10.27
N SER A 39 -20.45 9.19 11.30
CA SER A 39 -19.28 8.58 11.96
C SER A 39 -19.56 8.59 13.48
N PRO A 40 -18.82 7.90 14.35
CA PRO A 40 -18.23 6.55 14.31
C PRO A 40 -18.68 5.69 15.53
N SER A 41 -18.51 4.37 15.50
CA SER A 41 -18.78 3.47 16.65
C SER A 41 -17.49 2.99 17.31
N SER A 42 -17.33 3.29 18.60
CA SER A 42 -16.26 2.82 19.50
C SER A 42 -16.51 1.39 19.99
N ILE A 43 -15.47 0.56 20.09
CA ILE A 43 -15.52 -0.75 20.74
C ILE A 43 -14.50 -0.75 21.89
N ALA A 44 -14.99 -0.92 23.12
CA ALA A 44 -14.20 -1.10 24.32
C ALA A 44 -13.85 -2.60 24.50
N ALA A 45 -12.60 -2.91 24.83
CA ALA A 45 -12.16 -4.26 25.17
C ALA A 45 -11.95 -4.37 26.69
N THR A 46 -12.73 -5.24 27.33
CA THR A 46 -12.71 -5.56 28.76
C THR A 46 -11.71 -6.67 29.04
N THR A 47 -10.85 -6.48 30.05
CA THR A 47 -9.93 -7.48 30.61
C THR A 47 -10.64 -8.37 31.64
N THR A 48 -10.53 -9.70 31.50
CA THR A 48 -11.02 -10.67 32.49
C THR A 48 -9.87 -11.52 33.01
N SER A 49 -9.62 -11.45 34.31
CA SER A 49 -8.73 -12.32 35.09
C SER A 49 -9.55 -13.32 35.91
N THR A 50 -9.21 -14.61 35.86
CA THR A 50 -9.83 -15.69 36.64
C THR A 50 -8.92 -16.12 37.82
N PRO A 51 -9.43 -16.28 39.06
CA PRO A 51 -8.67 -16.90 40.16
C PRO A 51 -8.93 -18.41 40.26
N LEU A 52 -7.93 -19.15 40.74
CA LEU A 52 -7.94 -20.60 40.99
C LEU A 52 -8.30 -20.88 42.47
N GLU A 53 -9.27 -21.77 42.70
CA GLU A 53 -9.63 -22.32 44.01
C GLU A 53 -8.82 -23.60 44.31
N ASN A 54 -8.21 -23.67 45.49
CA ASN A 54 -7.59 -24.87 46.06
C ASN A 54 -8.59 -25.54 47.03
N SER A 55 -8.71 -26.86 47.00
CA SER A 55 -9.30 -27.62 48.11
C SER A 55 -8.61 -28.96 48.29
N ASP A 56 -8.30 -29.20 49.56
CA ASP A 56 -7.58 -30.33 50.15
C ASP A 56 -8.20 -31.71 49.92
N ALA A 57 -7.35 -32.72 49.80
CA ALA A 57 -7.68 -34.10 50.17
C ALA A 57 -6.46 -34.75 50.86
N VAL A 58 -6.60 -34.94 52.17
CA VAL A 58 -5.66 -35.67 53.04
C VAL A 58 -5.84 -37.18 52.85
N GLY A 59 -4.72 -37.91 52.70
CA GLY A 59 -4.63 -39.37 52.80
C GLY A 59 -3.41 -39.79 53.63
N PRO A 60 -3.41 -40.95 54.31
CA PRO A 60 -2.63 -41.17 55.52
C PRO A 60 -1.20 -41.67 55.31
N LEU A 61 -0.39 -41.43 56.34
CA LEU A 61 1.04 -41.69 56.49
C LEU A 61 1.43 -43.16 56.26
N ALA A 62 2.50 -43.35 55.49
CA ALA A 62 3.43 -44.47 55.65
C ALA A 62 4.86 -43.91 55.54
N GLU A 63 5.56 -43.89 56.67
CA GLU A 63 7.01 -43.69 56.73
C GLU A 63 7.68 -44.97 56.22
N ASP A 64 8.40 -44.89 55.10
CA ASP A 64 9.58 -45.74 54.90
C ASP A 64 10.65 -45.03 54.07
N ALA A 65 11.86 -45.22 54.58
CA ALA A 65 13.21 -45.03 54.10
C ALA A 65 13.50 -44.35 52.72
N SER A 66 14.39 -43.36 52.85
CA SER A 66 15.65 -43.27 52.09
C SER A 66 15.63 -42.62 50.69
N LYS A 67 16.49 -41.59 50.58
CA LYS A 67 16.86 -40.76 49.42
C LYS A 67 15.78 -39.80 48.87
N PRO A 68 16.05 -38.48 48.79
CA PRO A 68 15.25 -37.58 47.97
C PRO A 68 15.48 -37.95 46.50
N VAL A 69 14.57 -38.75 45.92
CA VAL A 69 14.66 -39.26 44.54
C VAL A 69 13.92 -38.37 43.53
N ASN A 70 13.58 -37.13 43.90
CA ASN A 70 12.77 -36.23 43.08
C ASN A 70 13.27 -34.76 43.14
N LEU A 71 14.58 -34.53 42.95
CA LEU A 71 15.11 -33.18 42.72
C LEU A 71 15.58 -32.95 41.28
N ASP A 72 15.67 -33.98 40.44
CA ASP A 72 15.84 -33.83 39.00
C ASP A 72 14.46 -33.70 38.35
N GLY A 73 13.93 -32.47 38.39
CA GLY A 73 12.85 -32.09 37.47
C GLY A 73 13.30 -32.33 36.02
N PRO A 74 12.35 -32.54 35.08
CA PRO A 74 12.69 -32.81 33.69
C PRO A 74 13.62 -31.70 33.17
N LEU A 75 14.74 -32.10 32.57
CA LEU A 75 15.66 -31.17 31.91
C LEU A 75 14.84 -30.31 30.95
N SER A 76 14.83 -29.00 31.21
CA SER A 76 14.21 -28.03 30.32
C SER A 76 14.75 -28.27 28.91
N LEU A 77 13.86 -28.56 27.97
CA LEU A 77 14.20 -28.55 26.54
C LEU A 77 14.73 -27.16 26.22
N GLN A 78 16.05 -27.03 26.17
CA GLN A 78 16.69 -25.79 25.77
C GLN A 78 16.08 -25.41 24.41
N PRO A 79 15.43 -24.24 24.28
CA PRO A 79 14.86 -23.86 23.01
C PRO A 79 16.00 -23.68 22.01
N ASN A 80 16.23 -24.68 21.16
CA ASN A 80 17.14 -24.59 20.01
C ASN A 80 16.56 -23.68 18.91
N GLY A 81 15.45 -22.99 19.22
CA GLY A 81 14.81 -22.03 18.34
C GLY A 81 15.69 -20.80 18.22
N GLN A 82 16.44 -20.74 17.13
CA GLN A 82 17.03 -19.50 16.63
C GLN A 82 15.88 -18.52 16.39
N SER A 83 15.60 -17.65 17.36
CA SER A 83 14.65 -16.57 17.18
C SER A 83 15.26 -15.60 16.17
N ARG A 84 14.71 -15.58 14.95
CA ARG A 84 15.09 -14.56 13.97
C ARG A 84 14.55 -13.22 14.46
N ILE A 85 15.42 -12.41 15.05
CA ILE A 85 15.16 -11.01 15.31
C ILE A 85 15.25 -10.29 13.96
N ALA A 86 14.11 -9.84 13.45
CA ALA A 86 14.09 -8.97 12.27
C ALA A 86 14.59 -7.58 12.69
N TYR A 87 15.81 -7.23 12.30
CA TYR A 87 16.34 -5.88 12.48
C TYR A 87 15.68 -4.96 11.44
N PRO A 88 15.04 -3.83 11.85
CA PRO A 88 14.55 -2.86 10.88
C PRO A 88 15.74 -2.31 10.09
N GLY A 89 15.63 -2.32 8.76
CA GLY A 89 16.67 -1.82 7.87
C GLY A 89 16.99 -0.34 8.12
N PRO A 90 18.17 0.15 7.70
CA PRO A 90 18.62 1.50 7.96
C PRO A 90 17.65 2.53 7.35
N GLY A 91 17.15 3.43 8.21
CA GLY A 91 16.29 4.57 7.86
C GLY A 91 14.80 4.20 7.79
N GLU A 92 13.94 5.02 8.40
CA GLU A 92 12.50 5.02 8.15
C GLU A 92 12.23 5.48 6.70
N MET A 93 12.61 4.66 5.71
CA MET A 93 12.20 4.88 4.33
C MET A 93 10.70 4.66 4.27
N LYS A 94 9.96 5.74 3.99
CA LYS A 94 8.50 5.67 3.95
C LYS A 94 8.14 4.76 2.80
N ARG A 95 7.36 3.72 3.09
CA ARG A 95 7.02 2.67 2.14
C ARG A 95 5.51 2.57 1.99
N ILE A 96 5.06 2.48 0.75
CA ILE A 96 3.64 2.28 0.42
C ILE A 96 3.50 1.13 -0.58
N ASN A 97 2.38 0.43 -0.50
CA ASN A 97 1.93 -0.45 -1.56
C ASN A 97 1.09 0.37 -2.54
N ALA A 98 1.38 0.21 -3.83
CA ALA A 98 0.85 1.04 -4.89
C ALA A 98 0.57 0.17 -6.13
N LYS A 99 -0.32 0.65 -7.00
CA LYS A 99 -0.50 0.13 -8.36
C LYS A 99 0.30 0.97 -9.34
N ALA A 100 1.25 0.35 -10.02
CA ALA A 100 2.07 0.98 -11.04
C ALA A 100 1.47 0.81 -12.43
N SER A 101 1.41 1.91 -13.18
CA SER A 101 1.22 1.89 -14.62
C SER A 101 2.36 2.65 -15.31
N TYR A 102 2.28 2.78 -16.63
CA TYR A 102 3.29 3.45 -17.43
C TYR A 102 2.71 4.54 -18.30
N ARG A 103 3.55 5.50 -18.66
CA ARG A 103 3.30 6.40 -19.79
C ARG A 103 4.60 6.88 -20.39
N THR A 104 4.56 7.28 -21.65
CA THR A 104 5.70 7.97 -22.26
C THR A 104 5.66 9.43 -21.84
N PHE A 105 6.75 9.89 -21.23
CA PHE A 105 6.93 11.28 -20.86
C PHE A 105 7.78 11.96 -21.95
N PRO A 106 7.54 13.23 -22.28
CA PRO A 106 8.29 13.94 -23.32
C PRO A 106 9.69 14.42 -22.88
N SER A 107 10.15 14.04 -21.68
CA SER A 107 11.43 14.49 -21.12
C SER A 107 12.62 13.80 -21.77
N TYR A 108 13.75 14.51 -21.85
CA TYR A 108 15.04 13.94 -22.22
C TYR A 108 15.60 12.99 -21.16
N ASN A 109 15.11 13.07 -19.92
CA ASN A 109 15.51 12.16 -18.86
C ASN A 109 14.58 10.93 -18.82
N SER A 110 15.17 9.75 -19.03
CA SER A 110 14.48 8.47 -19.01
C SER A 110 14.16 7.93 -17.60
N THR A 111 14.65 8.57 -16.53
CA THR A 111 14.48 8.11 -15.14
C THR A 111 13.35 8.80 -14.37
N ILE A 112 12.31 9.28 -15.04
CA ILE A 112 11.21 9.99 -14.37
C ILE A 112 10.01 9.10 -14.06
N CYS A 113 9.35 9.40 -12.94
CA CYS A 113 8.07 8.80 -12.57
C CYS A 113 7.20 9.83 -11.84
N TYR A 114 5.95 9.50 -11.63
CA TYR A 114 5.05 10.35 -10.85
C TYR A 114 4.25 9.53 -9.85
N SER A 115 4.31 9.90 -8.58
CA SER A 115 3.48 9.39 -7.50
C SER A 115 2.95 10.57 -6.68
N ALA A 116 1.65 10.59 -6.42
CA ALA A 116 1.04 11.61 -5.56
C ALA A 116 1.36 11.41 -4.07
N ALA A 117 1.80 10.20 -3.68
CA ALA A 117 2.06 9.86 -2.29
C ALA A 117 3.47 10.25 -1.81
N ALA A 118 4.41 10.43 -2.76
CA ALA A 118 5.79 10.81 -2.45
C ALA A 118 6.04 12.30 -2.73
N PRO A 119 7.00 12.93 -2.03
CA PRO A 119 7.38 14.32 -2.29
C PRO A 119 7.89 14.51 -3.72
N LEU A 120 7.63 15.70 -4.30
CA LEU A 120 8.18 16.07 -5.59
C LEU A 120 9.70 16.24 -5.48
N GLY A 121 10.43 15.75 -6.48
CA GLY A 121 11.90 15.77 -6.53
C GLY A 121 12.58 14.66 -5.73
N ALA A 122 11.84 13.80 -5.03
CA ALA A 122 12.41 12.65 -4.33
C ALA A 122 12.78 11.52 -5.29
N GLU A 123 13.90 10.83 -5.02
CA GLU A 123 14.25 9.57 -5.70
C GLU A 123 13.40 8.44 -5.10
N LEU A 124 12.53 7.86 -5.92
CA LEU A 124 11.69 6.73 -5.55
C LEU A 124 12.36 5.43 -5.96
N THR A 125 12.30 4.44 -5.08
CA THR A 125 12.60 3.04 -5.41
C THR A 125 11.28 2.28 -5.57
N VAL A 126 11.04 1.77 -6.78
CA VAL A 126 9.83 1.03 -7.13
C VAL A 126 10.18 -0.44 -7.30
N ILE A 127 9.55 -1.32 -6.53
CA ILE A 127 9.79 -2.76 -6.52
C ILE A 127 8.52 -3.48 -6.98
N ASN A 128 8.63 -4.29 -8.02
CA ASN A 128 7.54 -5.14 -8.48
C ASN A 128 7.33 -6.31 -7.51
N LEU A 129 6.13 -6.42 -6.94
CA LEU A 129 5.80 -7.47 -5.98
C LEU A 129 5.65 -8.86 -6.61
N ASN A 130 5.43 -8.92 -7.93
CA ASN A 130 5.27 -10.20 -8.64
C ASN A 130 6.61 -10.90 -8.92
N ASN A 131 7.71 -10.16 -9.06
CA ASN A 131 9.01 -10.73 -9.47
C ASN A 131 10.23 -10.16 -8.72
N GLY A 132 10.04 -9.22 -7.79
CA GLY A 132 11.11 -8.61 -7.00
C GLY A 132 12.02 -7.64 -7.74
N LYS A 133 11.79 -7.37 -9.04
CA LYS A 133 12.62 -6.42 -9.81
C LYS A 133 12.36 -4.99 -9.34
N SER A 134 13.43 -4.21 -9.26
CA SER A 134 13.37 -2.82 -8.78
C SER A 134 13.94 -1.82 -9.78
N VAL A 135 13.36 -0.63 -9.80
CA VAL A 135 13.89 0.54 -10.54
C VAL A 135 13.89 1.77 -9.65
N LYS A 136 14.81 2.69 -9.93
CA LYS A 136 14.87 4.01 -9.32
C LYS A 136 14.37 5.06 -10.29
N CYS A 137 13.65 6.05 -9.79
CA CYS A 137 13.13 7.13 -10.60
C CYS A 137 12.90 8.41 -9.80
N ASP A 138 13.03 9.55 -10.46
CA ASP A 138 12.79 10.86 -9.86
C ASP A 138 11.30 11.19 -9.92
N ASN A 139 10.71 11.53 -8.78
CA ASN A 139 9.31 11.91 -8.70
C ASN A 139 9.11 13.32 -9.28
N VAL A 140 8.51 13.40 -10.46
CA VAL A 140 8.19 14.67 -11.13
C VAL A 140 6.70 14.90 -11.12
N PHE A 141 6.27 16.16 -11.09
CA PHE A 141 4.86 16.50 -11.11
C PHE A 141 4.17 16.01 -12.40
N ALA A 142 2.93 15.54 -12.26
CA ALA A 142 2.04 15.32 -13.38
C ALA A 142 0.64 15.84 -13.12
N ILE A 143 -0.09 16.10 -14.21
CA ILE A 143 -1.41 16.70 -14.15
C ILE A 143 -2.44 15.70 -13.60
N LEU A 144 -2.41 14.42 -14.02
CA LEU A 144 -3.38 13.41 -13.60
C LEU A 144 -2.77 11.99 -13.55
N LEU A 145 -3.19 11.22 -12.54
CA LEU A 145 -3.08 9.75 -12.54
C LEU A 145 -4.39 9.15 -13.05
N PRO A 146 -4.34 8.07 -13.86
CA PRO A 146 -5.51 7.26 -14.16
C PRO A 146 -6.14 6.70 -12.87
N ALA A 147 -7.45 6.47 -12.88
CA ALA A 147 -8.13 5.86 -11.74
C ALA A 147 -7.55 4.46 -11.43
N GLY A 148 -7.30 4.19 -10.14
CA GLY A 148 -6.75 2.91 -9.68
C GLY A 148 -5.25 2.74 -9.93
N VAL A 149 -4.52 3.81 -10.27
CA VAL A 149 -3.07 3.85 -10.42
C VAL A 149 -2.51 4.88 -9.44
N ASP A 150 -1.55 4.46 -8.61
CA ASP A 150 -0.94 5.30 -7.58
C ASP A 150 0.41 5.86 -8.02
N ILE A 151 1.07 5.18 -8.95
CA ILE A 151 2.35 5.61 -9.53
C ILE A 151 2.38 5.34 -11.03
N VAL A 152 2.91 6.31 -11.79
CA VAL A 152 3.12 6.19 -13.22
C VAL A 152 4.62 6.28 -13.52
N LEU A 153 5.18 5.20 -14.06
CA LEU A 153 6.58 5.17 -14.49
C LEU A 153 6.72 5.58 -15.96
N HIS A 154 7.90 6.09 -16.33
CA HIS A 154 8.24 6.22 -17.73
C HIS A 154 8.27 4.83 -18.41
N SER A 155 7.71 4.68 -19.60
CA SER A 155 7.57 3.37 -20.27
C SER A 155 8.87 2.55 -20.34
N PRO A 156 10.05 3.13 -20.68
CA PRO A 156 11.34 2.45 -20.62
C PRO A 156 11.73 1.93 -19.22
N LEU A 157 11.34 2.60 -18.13
CA LEU A 157 11.56 2.10 -16.77
C LEU A 157 10.62 0.95 -16.43
N PHE A 158 9.36 1.06 -16.84
CA PHE A 158 8.37 0.02 -16.62
C PHE A 158 8.81 -1.30 -17.28
N LEU A 159 9.36 -1.22 -18.50
CA LEU A 159 9.93 -2.35 -19.22
C LEU A 159 11.08 -3.06 -18.49
N ARG A 160 11.74 -2.41 -17.53
CA ARG A 160 12.81 -3.03 -16.72
C ARG A 160 12.24 -3.91 -15.60
N ILE A 161 11.02 -3.62 -15.14
CA ILE A 161 10.37 -4.38 -14.05
C ILE A 161 9.29 -5.36 -14.55
N ALA A 162 8.70 -5.14 -15.72
CA ALA A 162 7.63 -5.99 -16.29
C ALA A 162 7.38 -5.68 -17.78
N ASN A 163 6.44 -6.39 -18.41
CA ASN A 163 5.97 -6.05 -19.76
C ASN A 163 4.78 -5.07 -19.69
N LEU A 164 4.64 -4.19 -20.69
CA LEU A 164 3.58 -3.18 -20.75
C LEU A 164 2.16 -3.79 -20.64
N VAL A 165 1.97 -5.02 -21.15
CA VAL A 165 0.68 -5.72 -21.10
C VAL A 165 0.26 -6.13 -19.68
N ASP A 166 1.20 -6.16 -18.73
CA ASP A 166 0.94 -6.57 -17.36
C ASP A 166 0.43 -5.40 -16.48
N ALA A 167 0.36 -4.18 -17.04
CA ALA A 167 -0.12 -3.01 -16.31
C ALA A 167 -1.64 -3.09 -16.06
N PRO A 168 -2.14 -2.65 -14.89
CA PRO A 168 -1.41 -2.13 -13.73
C PRO A 168 -0.86 -3.23 -12.79
N LEU A 169 0.36 -3.04 -12.29
CA LEU A 169 1.08 -4.01 -11.46
C LEU A 169 1.09 -3.63 -9.98
N PRO A 170 1.04 -4.61 -9.06
CA PRO A 170 1.29 -4.35 -7.66
C PRO A 170 2.78 -4.07 -7.43
N VAL A 171 3.08 -2.90 -6.87
CA VAL A 171 4.44 -2.48 -6.54
C VAL A 171 4.52 -1.97 -5.11
N THR A 172 5.73 -2.01 -4.57
CA THR A 172 6.09 -1.29 -3.36
C THR A 172 6.95 -0.10 -3.75
N VAL A 173 6.61 1.08 -3.24
CA VAL A 173 7.36 2.32 -3.47
C VAL A 173 7.97 2.77 -2.15
N SER A 174 9.25 3.14 -2.16
CA SER A 174 9.92 3.74 -1.00
C SER A 174 10.77 4.95 -1.37
N TRP A 175 10.90 5.87 -0.44
CA TRP A 175 11.72 7.09 -0.52
C TRP A 175 12.15 7.55 0.88
#